data_AF-A0A955MGV2-F1
#
_entry.id   AF-A0A955MGV2-F1
#
_cell.length_a   1.000
_cell.length_b   1.000
_cell.length_c   1.000
_cell.angle_alpha   90.00
_cell.angle_beta   90.00
_cell.angle_gamma   90.00
#
_symmetry.space_group_name_H-M   'P 1'
#
loop_
_entity.id
_entity.type
_entity.pdbx_description
1 polymer ?
#
loop_
_entity_poly.entity_id
_entity_poly.type
_entity_poly.pdbx_seq_one_letter_code
_entity_poly.pdbx_strand_id
1 'polypeptide(L)'
;MTEPYTSLERVFLLPGEYHITKKSKQLATLLGSCVAVCLYNDKNKNAAMNHFIRDKASANDKLIGRFGDLSIRHILKVLMSVDSNCKNYKAKIYGGGAVVGHLGLGVGIGKQNIAMAEMILAENKIPIVERDVGGTQGRKIYFDTSNFNVESRLIGEERKDFSKRNIRVLIVDDSAIVRKILRKIIETTEGIEVVGEAGDAFEARDLMISTDPDVISLDIIMPKLDGLKFLEKIMVHYPKPVIIVSTIAKSKSDIARKAEKLGAVGVVDKDSLEIYKGLERAYREYIPMIRTAANRIVEKKVFL
;
A
#
# COMPACT_ATOMS: atom_id res chain seq x y z
N MET A 1 -14.07 22.47 16.47
CA MET A 1 -13.92 21.07 16.90
C MET A 1 -14.28 20.19 15.73
N THR A 2 -13.32 19.88 14.86
CA THR A 2 -13.50 18.88 13.81
C THR A 2 -13.29 17.50 14.45
N GLU A 3 -14.28 16.62 14.33
CA GLU A 3 -14.17 15.24 14.82
C GLU A 3 -12.89 14.58 14.28
N PRO A 4 -12.21 13.73 15.08
CA PRO A 4 -11.09 12.97 14.56
C PRO A 4 -11.61 12.08 13.44
N TYR A 5 -11.04 12.22 12.23
CA TYR A 5 -11.24 11.29 11.12
C TYR A 5 -11.04 9.87 11.67
N THR A 6 -12.12 9.15 11.95
CA THR A 6 -12.03 7.74 12.30
C THR A 6 -11.72 7.02 11.00
N SER A 7 -10.43 6.86 10.71
CA SER A 7 -9.96 6.19 9.51
C SER A 7 -10.54 4.78 9.49
N LEU A 8 -11.26 4.41 8.43
CA LEU A 8 -11.76 3.05 8.24
C LEU A 8 -10.63 2.04 8.39
N GLU A 9 -10.92 0.91 9.03
CA GLU A 9 -9.98 -0.22 9.10
C GLU A 9 -9.52 -0.59 7.68
N ARG A 10 -8.21 -0.54 7.45
CA ARG A 10 -7.62 -0.83 6.14
C ARG A 10 -7.26 -2.31 6.02
N VAL A 11 -7.64 -2.91 4.90
CA VAL A 11 -7.24 -4.26 4.52
C VAL A 11 -6.53 -4.18 3.17
N PHE A 12 -5.24 -4.49 3.15
CA PHE A 12 -4.47 -4.54 1.91
C PHE A 12 -4.50 -5.96 1.33
N LEU A 13 -4.87 -6.09 0.07
CA LEU A 13 -4.91 -7.36 -0.65
C LEU A 13 -3.60 -7.58 -1.40
N LEU A 14 -2.96 -8.70 -1.11
CA LEU A 14 -1.83 -9.21 -1.88
C LEU A 14 -2.30 -9.86 -3.19
N PRO A 15 -1.38 -10.01 -4.17
CA PRO A 15 -1.70 -10.74 -5.39
C PRO A 15 -2.23 -12.16 -5.09
N GLY A 16 -3.44 -12.45 -5.57
CA GLY A 16 -4.12 -13.71 -5.33
C GLY A 16 -5.09 -13.71 -4.14
N GLU A 17 -5.26 -12.59 -3.45
CA GLU A 17 -6.19 -12.47 -2.34
C GLU A 17 -7.52 -11.81 -2.77
N TYR A 18 -8.53 -12.02 -1.94
CA TYR A 18 -9.80 -11.33 -2.03
C TYR A 18 -10.38 -11.12 -0.63
N HIS A 19 -11.28 -10.14 -0.51
CA HIS A 19 -11.95 -9.84 0.74
C HIS A 19 -13.43 -9.57 0.48
N ILE A 20 -14.28 -10.08 1.37
CA ILE A 20 -15.74 -9.89 1.35
C ILE A 20 -16.12 -9.37 2.73
N THR A 21 -16.88 -8.27 2.79
CA THR A 21 -17.21 -7.62 4.06
C THR A 21 -18.59 -6.96 4.00
N LYS A 22 -19.27 -6.95 5.16
CA LYS A 22 -20.42 -6.06 5.44
C LYS A 22 -20.05 -4.84 6.28
N LYS A 23 -18.84 -4.85 6.86
CA LYS A 23 -18.32 -3.74 7.67
C LYS A 23 -17.72 -2.69 6.74
N SER A 24 -17.88 -1.43 7.10
CA SER A 24 -17.17 -0.31 6.49
C SER A 24 -15.67 -0.48 6.71
N LYS A 25 -14.93 -0.61 5.61
CA LYS A 25 -13.48 -0.81 5.56
C LYS A 25 -12.91 -0.07 4.36
N GLN A 26 -11.60 0.16 4.36
CA GLN A 26 -10.88 0.58 3.17
C GLN A 26 -10.08 -0.61 2.62
N LEU A 27 -10.53 -1.18 1.51
CA LEU A 27 -9.79 -2.25 0.83
C LEU A 27 -8.74 -1.60 -0.09
N ALA A 28 -7.50 -2.06 -0.03
CA ALA A 28 -6.40 -1.46 -0.79
C ALA A 28 -5.61 -2.50 -1.57
N THR A 29 -5.08 -2.14 -2.74
CA THR A 29 -4.11 -3.00 -3.44
C THR A 29 -3.22 -2.22 -4.43
N LEU A 30 -2.19 -2.86 -4.94
CA LEU A 30 -1.28 -2.35 -5.97
C LEU A 30 -1.40 -3.20 -7.24
N LEU A 31 -1.75 -2.59 -8.37
CA LEU A 31 -2.00 -3.28 -9.63
C LEU A 31 -0.99 -2.88 -10.69
N GLY A 32 -0.36 -3.87 -11.32
CA GLY A 32 0.32 -3.75 -12.60
C GLY A 32 -0.54 -4.36 -13.70
N SER A 33 -0.09 -5.48 -14.28
CA SER A 33 -0.88 -6.29 -15.22
C SER A 33 -2.05 -7.06 -14.59
N CYS A 34 -2.06 -7.17 -13.26
CA CYS A 34 -3.17 -7.72 -12.48
C CYS A 34 -4.42 -6.83 -12.56
N VAL A 35 -5.59 -7.38 -12.26
CA VAL A 35 -6.85 -6.63 -12.23
C VAL A 35 -7.54 -6.84 -10.87
N ALA A 36 -8.18 -5.79 -10.38
CA ALA A 36 -9.08 -5.84 -9.24
C ALA A 36 -10.52 -5.53 -9.67
N VAL A 37 -11.46 -6.31 -9.15
CA VAL A 37 -12.90 -6.08 -9.28
C VAL A 37 -13.45 -5.68 -7.92
N CYS A 38 -13.99 -4.46 -7.83
CA CYS A 38 -14.68 -3.95 -6.65
C CYS A 38 -16.18 -4.15 -6.84
N LEU A 39 -16.79 -5.06 -6.08
CA LEU A 39 -18.22 -5.36 -6.10
C LEU A 39 -18.90 -4.71 -4.90
N TYR A 40 -20.12 -4.20 -5.10
CA TYR A 40 -20.89 -3.56 -4.06
C TYR A 40 -22.39 -3.73 -4.27
N ASN A 41 -23.11 -3.92 -3.18
CA ASN A 41 -24.57 -3.97 -3.16
C ASN A 41 -25.15 -2.69 -2.53
N ASP A 42 -25.94 -1.94 -3.29
CA ASP A 42 -26.50 -0.66 -2.83
C ASP A 42 -27.49 -0.79 -1.67
N LYS A 43 -28.18 -1.92 -1.57
CA LYS A 43 -29.26 -2.17 -0.61
C LYS A 43 -28.72 -2.63 0.74
N ASN A 44 -27.86 -3.64 0.76
CA ASN A 44 -27.36 -4.26 1.99
C ASN A 44 -25.93 -3.85 2.36
N LYS A 45 -25.26 -3.04 1.53
CA LYS A 45 -23.92 -2.50 1.77
C LYS A 45 -22.81 -3.56 1.87
N ASN A 46 -23.08 -4.78 1.39
CA ASN A 46 -22.03 -5.79 1.23
C ASN A 46 -21.09 -5.38 0.11
N ALA A 47 -19.80 -5.56 0.35
CA ALA A 47 -18.73 -5.21 -0.57
C ALA A 47 -17.74 -6.36 -0.70
N ALA A 48 -17.09 -6.43 -1.85
CA ALA A 48 -15.95 -7.31 -2.05
C ALA A 48 -14.93 -6.72 -3.01
N MET A 49 -13.67 -7.09 -2.82
CA MET A 49 -12.58 -6.77 -3.74
C MET A 49 -11.67 -7.97 -3.89
N ASN A 50 -11.19 -8.22 -5.11
CA ASN A 50 -10.12 -9.17 -5.36
C ASN A 50 -8.88 -8.50 -5.96
N HIS A 51 -7.78 -9.25 -5.98
CA HIS A 51 -6.60 -8.96 -6.77
C HIS A 51 -6.20 -10.26 -7.46
N PHE A 52 -6.65 -10.47 -8.70
CA PHE A 52 -6.26 -11.66 -9.46
C PHE A 52 -5.13 -11.36 -10.44
N ILE A 53 -4.32 -12.38 -10.71
CA ILE A 53 -3.05 -12.27 -11.42
C ILE A 53 -3.19 -12.73 -12.88
N ARG A 54 -4.02 -13.75 -13.10
CA ARG A 54 -4.22 -14.40 -14.40
C ARG A 54 -5.71 -14.57 -14.69
N ASP A 55 -6.04 -14.66 -15.96
CA ASP A 55 -7.42 -14.77 -16.44
C ASP A 55 -8.03 -16.12 -16.07
N LYS A 56 -7.35 -17.24 -16.40
CA LYS A 56 -7.86 -18.60 -16.20
C LYS A 56 -6.93 -19.48 -15.37
N ALA A 57 -7.53 -20.32 -14.55
CA ALA A 57 -6.86 -21.41 -13.84
C ALA A 57 -6.54 -22.59 -14.78
N SER A 58 -5.46 -23.32 -14.51
CA SER A 58 -5.26 -24.66 -15.08
C SER A 58 -6.05 -25.70 -14.28
N ALA A 59 -6.27 -26.89 -14.84
CA ALA A 59 -7.07 -27.95 -14.19
C ALA A 59 -6.57 -28.36 -12.79
N ASN A 60 -5.30 -28.13 -12.47
CA ASN A 60 -4.69 -28.51 -11.19
C ASN A 60 -4.58 -27.34 -10.20
N ASP A 61 -4.98 -26.12 -10.59
CA ASP A 61 -4.85 -24.94 -9.74
C ASP A 61 -5.92 -24.89 -8.66
N LYS A 62 -5.49 -24.90 -7.40
CA LYS A 62 -6.38 -24.82 -6.22
C LYS A 62 -6.53 -23.40 -5.65
N LEU A 63 -5.77 -22.43 -6.17
CA LEU A 63 -5.67 -21.09 -5.60
C LEU A 63 -6.70 -20.13 -6.23
N ILE A 64 -7.93 -20.16 -5.70
CA ILE A 64 -9.10 -19.42 -6.20
C ILE A 64 -8.80 -17.95 -6.51
N GLY A 65 -8.17 -17.22 -5.58
CA GLY A 65 -7.99 -15.77 -5.73
C GLY A 65 -6.98 -15.35 -6.79
N ARG A 66 -6.11 -16.25 -7.28
CA ARG A 66 -5.09 -15.93 -8.29
C ARG A 66 -5.66 -15.80 -9.70
N PHE A 67 -6.83 -16.39 -9.96
CA PHE A 67 -7.41 -16.50 -11.29
C PHE A 67 -8.75 -15.77 -11.38
N GLY A 68 -8.93 -14.95 -12.41
CA GLY A 68 -10.13 -14.11 -12.59
C GLY A 68 -11.41 -14.95 -12.71
N ASP A 69 -11.34 -16.04 -13.48
CA ASP A 69 -12.43 -17.01 -13.63
C ASP A 69 -12.94 -17.61 -12.33
N LEU A 70 -12.03 -18.04 -11.46
CA LEU A 70 -12.37 -18.63 -10.17
C LEU A 70 -12.74 -17.57 -9.13
N SER A 71 -11.92 -16.52 -9.00
CA SER A 71 -12.07 -15.49 -7.97
C SER A 71 -13.38 -14.71 -8.10
N ILE A 72 -13.69 -14.21 -9.29
CA ILE A 72 -14.88 -13.38 -9.51
C ILE A 72 -16.15 -14.22 -9.32
N ARG A 73 -16.18 -15.43 -9.88
CA ARG A 73 -17.32 -16.36 -9.71
C ARG A 73 -17.52 -16.76 -8.25
N HIS A 74 -16.44 -17.03 -7.51
CA HIS A 74 -16.53 -17.36 -6.09
C HIS A 74 -17.13 -16.21 -5.27
N ILE A 75 -16.63 -14.98 -5.46
CA ILE A 75 -17.11 -13.79 -4.75
C ILE A 75 -18.58 -13.53 -5.07
N LEU A 76 -18.96 -13.56 -6.36
CA LEU A 76 -20.35 -13.38 -6.77
C LEU A 76 -21.25 -14.45 -6.15
N LYS A 77 -20.83 -15.73 -6.13
CA LYS A 77 -21.59 -16.80 -5.48
C LYS A 77 -21.85 -16.51 -4.00
N VAL A 78 -20.82 -16.07 -3.26
CA VAL A 78 -20.94 -15.75 -1.84
C VAL A 78 -21.85 -14.54 -1.63
N LEU A 79 -21.64 -13.45 -2.37
CA LEU A 79 -22.50 -12.25 -2.27
C LEU A 79 -23.96 -12.57 -2.62
N MET A 80 -24.19 -13.30 -3.72
CA MET A 80 -25.53 -13.63 -4.19
C MET A 80 -26.28 -14.62 -3.29
N SER A 81 -25.57 -15.39 -2.44
CA SER A 81 -26.23 -16.16 -1.37
C SER A 81 -26.82 -15.30 -0.26
N VAL A 82 -26.38 -14.03 -0.13
CA VAL A 82 -26.91 -13.06 0.84
C VAL A 82 -28.04 -12.23 0.22
N ASP A 83 -27.88 -11.80 -1.03
CA ASP A 83 -28.94 -11.15 -1.80
C ASP A 83 -28.83 -11.61 -3.26
N SER A 84 -29.82 -12.37 -3.72
CA SER A 84 -29.83 -13.01 -5.04
C SER A 84 -30.21 -12.05 -6.17
N ASN A 85 -30.68 -10.83 -5.86
CA ASN A 85 -31.04 -9.86 -6.88
C ASN A 85 -29.80 -9.17 -7.46
N CYS A 86 -29.31 -9.69 -8.59
CA CYS A 86 -28.17 -9.12 -9.32
C CYS A 86 -28.28 -7.61 -9.60
N LYS A 87 -29.50 -7.05 -9.74
CA LYS A 87 -29.72 -5.61 -9.99
C LYS A 87 -29.28 -4.71 -8.83
N ASN A 88 -29.14 -5.26 -7.63
CA ASN A 88 -28.66 -4.52 -6.47
C ASN A 88 -27.13 -4.39 -6.46
N TYR A 89 -26.43 -5.16 -7.31
CA TYR A 89 -24.98 -5.16 -7.38
C TYR A 89 -24.48 -4.33 -8.55
N LYS A 90 -23.30 -3.77 -8.35
CA LYS A 90 -22.53 -3.05 -9.36
C LYS A 90 -21.05 -3.29 -9.13
N ALA A 91 -20.27 -3.10 -10.19
CA ALA A 91 -18.83 -3.31 -10.18
C ALA A 91 -18.08 -2.07 -10.65
N LYS A 92 -16.86 -1.89 -10.12
CA LYS A 92 -15.82 -1.05 -10.71
C LYS A 92 -14.57 -1.90 -10.93
N ILE A 93 -13.86 -1.70 -12.04
CA ILE A 93 -12.67 -2.50 -12.37
C ILE A 93 -11.45 -1.62 -12.58
N TYR A 94 -10.29 -2.13 -12.12
CA TYR A 94 -9.03 -1.41 -12.12
C TYR A 94 -7.84 -2.30 -12.49
N GLY A 95 -6.79 -1.72 -13.04
CA GLY A 95 -5.50 -2.39 -13.29
C GLY A 95 -5.25 -2.79 -14.75
N GLY A 96 -4.55 -3.88 -14.99
CA GLY A 96 -4.24 -4.36 -16.34
C GLY A 96 -3.25 -3.47 -17.12
N GLY A 97 -2.42 -2.70 -16.41
CA GLY A 97 -1.37 -1.87 -16.99
C GLY A 97 -0.14 -2.66 -17.43
N ALA A 98 0.50 -2.23 -18.51
CA ALA A 98 1.73 -2.79 -19.06
C ALA A 98 2.96 -2.11 -18.43
N VAL A 99 3.29 -2.50 -17.19
CA VAL A 99 4.41 -1.90 -16.44
C VAL A 99 5.76 -2.39 -16.99
N VAL A 100 6.62 -1.45 -17.41
CA VAL A 100 7.98 -1.73 -17.87
C VAL A 100 8.89 -2.03 -16.68
N GLY A 101 9.67 -3.11 -16.70
CA GLY A 101 10.65 -3.46 -15.66
C GLY A 101 10.36 -4.73 -14.85
N HIS A 102 9.34 -5.51 -15.22
CA HIS A 102 9.39 -6.97 -15.08
C HIS A 102 9.76 -7.52 -16.47
N LEU A 103 10.65 -8.51 -16.54
CA LEU A 103 11.09 -9.16 -17.78
C LEU A 103 9.98 -9.20 -18.83
N GLY A 104 10.29 -8.79 -20.06
CA GLY A 104 9.37 -8.62 -21.20
C GLY A 104 8.63 -9.89 -21.66
N LEU A 105 7.85 -10.50 -20.76
CA LEU A 105 7.09 -11.74 -20.95
C LEU A 105 5.57 -11.54 -20.80
N GLY A 106 5.10 -10.29 -20.67
CA GLY A 106 3.71 -9.99 -20.29
C GLY A 106 2.92 -9.11 -21.26
N VAL A 107 3.34 -8.96 -22.52
CA VAL A 107 2.57 -8.20 -23.51
C VAL A 107 1.20 -8.86 -23.68
N GLY A 108 0.14 -8.22 -23.16
CA GLY A 108 -1.24 -8.69 -23.29
C GLY A 108 -1.85 -9.38 -22.07
N ILE A 109 -1.09 -9.71 -21.01
CA ILE A 109 -1.67 -10.33 -19.79
C ILE A 109 -2.73 -9.42 -19.17
N GLY A 110 -2.44 -8.12 -19.07
CA GLY A 110 -3.40 -7.13 -18.57
C GLY A 110 -4.69 -7.10 -19.39
N LYS A 111 -4.58 -7.16 -20.73
CA LYS A 111 -5.74 -7.19 -21.63
C LYS A 111 -6.60 -8.45 -21.41
N GLN A 112 -5.96 -9.62 -21.27
CA GLN A 112 -6.65 -10.88 -20.98
C GLN A 112 -7.37 -10.84 -19.63
N ASN A 113 -6.72 -10.31 -18.60
CA ASN A 113 -7.31 -10.13 -17.27
C ASN A 113 -8.53 -9.20 -17.31
N ILE A 114 -8.44 -8.06 -18.00
CA ILE A 114 -9.56 -7.13 -18.17
C ILE A 114 -10.74 -7.82 -18.86
N ALA A 115 -10.48 -8.48 -19.99
CA ALA A 115 -11.51 -9.18 -20.76
C ALA A 115 -12.22 -10.27 -19.94
N MET A 116 -11.47 -10.99 -19.10
CA MET A 116 -12.03 -12.00 -18.19
C MET A 116 -13.00 -11.38 -17.18
N ALA A 117 -12.61 -10.27 -16.56
CA ALA A 117 -13.46 -9.59 -15.60
C ALA A 117 -14.76 -9.09 -16.24
N GLU A 118 -14.66 -8.48 -17.42
CA GLU A 118 -15.80 -7.97 -18.17
C GLU A 118 -16.76 -9.08 -18.59
N MET A 119 -16.22 -10.18 -19.12
CA MET A 119 -17.00 -11.34 -19.54
C MET A 119 -17.82 -11.92 -18.37
N ILE A 120 -17.19 -12.18 -17.21
CA ILE A 120 -17.88 -12.79 -16.07
C ILE A 120 -18.92 -11.85 -15.47
N LEU A 121 -18.62 -10.55 -15.37
CA LEU A 121 -19.57 -9.58 -14.86
C LEU A 121 -20.78 -9.44 -15.78
N ALA A 122 -20.57 -9.44 -17.10
CA ALA A 122 -21.63 -9.45 -18.10
C ALA A 122 -22.49 -10.72 -18.04
N GLU A 123 -21.88 -11.92 -17.95
CA GLU A 123 -22.58 -13.20 -17.78
C GLU A 123 -23.52 -13.18 -16.55
N ASN A 124 -23.11 -12.50 -15.47
CA ASN A 124 -23.86 -12.40 -14.22
C ASN A 124 -24.75 -11.14 -14.14
N LYS A 125 -24.86 -10.37 -15.23
CA LYS A 125 -25.68 -9.14 -15.33
C LYS A 125 -25.31 -8.08 -14.29
N ILE A 126 -24.03 -8.01 -13.91
CA ILE A 126 -23.50 -7.01 -12.98
C ILE A 126 -22.94 -5.84 -13.79
N PRO A 127 -23.56 -4.64 -13.72
CA PRO A 127 -23.08 -3.49 -14.47
C PRO A 127 -21.72 -3.03 -13.96
N ILE A 128 -20.81 -2.74 -14.89
CA ILE A 128 -19.56 -2.05 -14.60
C ILE A 128 -19.82 -0.55 -14.73
N VAL A 129 -19.83 0.17 -13.61
CA VAL A 129 -20.18 1.60 -13.57
C VAL A 129 -18.96 2.52 -13.62
N GLU A 130 -17.76 1.99 -13.41
CA GLU A 130 -16.50 2.73 -13.52
C GLU A 130 -15.38 1.79 -13.95
N ARG A 131 -14.46 2.30 -14.76
CA ARG A 131 -13.31 1.57 -15.30
C ARG A 131 -12.09 2.48 -15.34
N ASP A 132 -11.01 2.07 -14.69
CA ASP A 132 -9.67 2.62 -14.90
C ASP A 132 -8.69 1.47 -15.11
N VAL A 133 -8.60 1.02 -16.36
CA VAL A 133 -7.90 -0.19 -16.78
C VAL A 133 -6.94 0.08 -17.96
N GLY A 134 -5.91 -0.75 -18.15
CA GLY A 134 -4.95 -0.60 -19.25
C GLY A 134 -3.80 0.36 -18.92
N GLY A 135 -3.25 1.06 -19.91
CA GLY A 135 -2.12 1.99 -19.73
C GLY A 135 -0.76 1.31 -19.53
N THR A 136 0.28 2.09 -19.27
CA THR A 136 1.68 1.63 -19.09
C THR A 136 2.18 1.74 -17.65
N GLN A 137 1.39 2.33 -16.77
CA GLN A 137 1.71 2.52 -15.36
C GLN A 137 0.84 1.60 -14.49
N GLY A 138 1.41 1.16 -13.37
CA GLY A 138 0.62 0.53 -12.33
C GLY A 138 -0.20 1.56 -11.55
N ARG A 139 -1.10 1.09 -10.70
CA ARG A 139 -1.95 1.97 -9.87
C ARG A 139 -2.20 1.39 -8.49
N LYS A 140 -2.35 2.28 -7.53
CA LYS A 140 -2.84 1.98 -6.19
C LYS A 140 -4.34 2.21 -6.15
N ILE A 141 -5.07 1.22 -5.66
CA ILE A 141 -6.51 1.26 -5.52
C ILE A 141 -6.86 1.33 -4.05
N TYR A 142 -7.75 2.25 -3.68
CA TYR A 142 -8.34 2.34 -2.35
C TYR A 142 -9.86 2.36 -2.49
N PHE A 143 -10.51 1.26 -2.14
CA PHE A 143 -11.95 1.09 -2.17
C PHE A 143 -12.54 1.30 -0.78
N ASP A 144 -13.28 2.39 -0.61
CA ASP A 144 -14.10 2.65 0.57
C ASP A 144 -15.44 1.90 0.46
N THR A 145 -15.58 0.85 1.28
CA THR A 145 -16.76 -0.01 1.25
C THR A 145 -17.99 0.62 1.92
N SER A 146 -17.88 1.79 2.55
CA SER A 146 -19.04 2.47 3.14
C SER A 146 -19.90 3.17 2.08
N ASN A 147 -19.27 3.69 1.02
CA ASN A 147 -19.88 4.59 0.05
C ASN A 147 -19.62 4.22 -1.42
N PHE A 148 -18.94 3.10 -1.68
CA PHE A 148 -18.58 2.65 -3.03
C PHE A 148 -17.64 3.58 -3.81
N ASN A 149 -16.96 4.48 -3.10
CA ASN A 149 -15.91 5.29 -3.69
C ASN A 149 -14.65 4.44 -3.87
N VAL A 150 -14.00 4.60 -5.02
CA VAL A 150 -12.72 3.97 -5.29
C VAL A 150 -11.76 5.03 -5.78
N GLU A 151 -10.68 5.22 -5.06
CA GLU A 151 -9.59 6.08 -5.47
C GLU A 151 -8.55 5.25 -6.23
N SER A 152 -8.28 5.63 -7.47
CA SER A 152 -7.21 5.05 -8.29
C SER A 152 -6.10 6.08 -8.47
N ARG A 153 -4.88 5.73 -8.04
CA ARG A 153 -3.70 6.59 -8.15
C ARG A 153 -2.64 5.92 -9.01
N LEU A 154 -2.27 6.54 -10.13
CA LEU A 154 -1.18 6.07 -10.96
C LEU A 154 0.15 6.12 -10.19
N ILE A 155 0.98 5.09 -10.36
CA ILE A 155 2.30 5.02 -9.73
C ILE A 155 3.23 5.98 -10.48
N GLY A 156 3.63 7.05 -9.79
CA GLY A 156 4.65 8.00 -10.29
C GLY A 156 4.11 9.40 -10.60
N GLU A 157 2.78 9.62 -10.61
CA GLU A 157 2.21 10.90 -11.05
C GLU A 157 1.76 11.87 -9.94
N GLU A 158 1.59 11.44 -8.69
CA GLU A 158 1.01 12.35 -7.69
C GLU A 158 1.99 12.86 -6.63
N ARG A 159 2.14 14.19 -6.57
CA ARG A 159 2.37 14.86 -5.28
C ARG A 159 1.17 14.55 -4.40
N LYS A 160 1.40 13.82 -3.31
CA LYS A 160 0.35 13.48 -2.36
C LYS A 160 -0.25 14.75 -1.76
N ASP A 161 -1.56 14.95 -1.94
CA ASP A 161 -2.28 16.06 -1.34
C ASP A 161 -2.56 15.79 0.15
N PHE A 162 -1.64 16.23 0.99
CA PHE A 162 -1.76 16.13 2.45
C PHE A 162 -2.67 17.21 3.07
N SER A 163 -3.32 18.07 2.27
CA SER A 163 -4.34 18.98 2.80
C SER A 163 -5.62 18.24 3.20
N LYS A 164 -5.83 17.03 2.66
CA LYS A 164 -7.06 16.23 2.86
C LYS A 164 -6.89 15.03 3.78
N ARG A 165 -5.66 14.69 4.19
CA ARG A 165 -5.36 13.58 5.12
C ARG A 165 -4.00 13.71 5.77
N ASN A 166 -3.82 13.05 6.90
CA ASN A 166 -2.53 12.99 7.60
C ASN A 166 -1.46 12.24 6.78
N ILE A 167 -0.19 12.62 6.96
CA ILE A 167 0.99 11.88 6.50
C ILE A 167 1.14 10.63 7.36
N ARG A 168 1.19 9.47 6.72
CA ARG A 168 1.16 8.18 7.40
C ARG A 168 2.57 7.64 7.58
N VAL A 169 3.04 7.50 8.82
CA VAL A 169 4.42 7.11 9.14
C VAL A 169 4.45 5.70 9.73
N LEU A 170 5.30 4.84 9.20
CA LEU A 170 5.65 3.55 9.81
C LEU A 170 7.01 3.69 10.51
N ILE A 171 7.08 3.34 11.79
CA ILE A 171 8.33 3.35 12.57
C ILE A 171 8.90 1.94 12.63
N VAL A 172 10.17 1.78 12.26
CA VAL A 172 10.86 0.50 12.23
C VAL A 172 12.18 0.63 12.99
N ASP A 173 12.22 0.06 14.19
CA ASP A 173 13.34 0.18 15.13
C ASP A 173 13.28 -0.98 16.12
N ASP A 174 14.39 -1.64 16.43
CA ASP A 174 14.39 -2.79 17.34
C ASP A 174 14.15 -2.35 18.81
N SER A 175 14.50 -1.12 19.16
CA SER A 175 14.31 -0.56 20.49
C SER A 175 12.89 -0.06 20.73
N ALA A 176 12.14 -0.78 21.57
CA ALA A 176 10.78 -0.38 21.96
C ALA A 176 10.71 1.01 22.62
N ILE A 177 11.77 1.39 23.35
CA ILE A 177 11.87 2.73 23.96
C ILE A 177 11.97 3.80 22.87
N VAL A 178 12.83 3.59 21.86
CA VAL A 178 12.98 4.52 20.74
C VAL A 178 11.68 4.66 19.98
N ARG A 179 10.99 3.55 19.67
CA ARG A 179 9.67 3.59 19.01
C ARG A 179 8.67 4.45 19.77
N LYS A 180 8.56 4.25 21.10
CA LYS A 180 7.67 5.04 21.97
C LYS A 180 7.99 6.54 21.94
N ILE A 181 9.27 6.90 21.91
CA ILE A 181 9.69 8.30 21.86
C ILE A 181 9.38 8.90 20.48
N LEU A 182 9.77 8.22 19.39
CA LEU A 182 9.49 8.67 18.02
C LEU A 182 7.99 8.81 17.77
N ARG A 183 7.18 7.87 18.25
CA ARG A 183 5.72 7.96 18.20
C ARG A 183 5.21 9.21 18.91
N LYS A 184 5.67 9.47 20.13
CA LYS A 184 5.26 10.67 20.89
C LYS A 184 5.61 11.97 20.16
N ILE A 185 6.77 12.03 19.51
CA ILE A 185 7.19 13.19 18.69
C ILE A 185 6.26 13.37 17.48
N ILE A 186 5.88 12.27 16.82
CA ILE A 186 5.04 12.32 15.62
C ILE A 186 3.57 12.65 15.97
N GLU A 187 2.98 11.97 16.95
CA GLU A 187 1.54 12.09 17.28
C GLU A 187 1.15 13.43 17.88
N THR A 188 2.12 14.18 18.39
CA THR A 188 1.93 15.56 18.87
C THR A 188 2.00 16.59 17.74
N THR A 189 2.29 16.16 16.51
CA THR A 189 2.37 17.01 15.32
C THR A 189 1.10 16.87 14.49
N GLU A 190 0.40 17.99 14.25
CA GLU A 190 -0.78 18.01 13.38
C GLU A 190 -0.43 17.62 11.93
N GLY A 191 -1.33 16.86 11.29
CA GLY A 191 -1.18 16.44 9.89
C GLY A 191 -0.25 15.24 9.68
N ILE A 192 0.18 14.55 10.74
CA ILE A 192 1.00 13.33 10.68
C ILE A 192 0.41 12.30 11.65
N GLU A 193 0.39 11.02 11.26
CA GLU A 193 -0.07 9.91 12.10
C GLU A 193 0.89 8.73 12.02
N VAL A 194 1.05 7.99 13.12
CA VAL A 194 1.81 6.74 13.15
C VAL A 194 0.87 5.57 12.89
N VAL A 195 1.04 4.92 11.74
CA VAL A 195 0.16 3.84 11.28
C VAL A 195 0.62 2.46 11.70
N GLY A 196 1.85 2.34 12.21
CA GLY A 196 2.40 1.09 12.70
C GLY A 196 3.79 1.26 13.31
N GLU A 197 4.18 0.25 14.09
CA GLU A 197 5.50 0.12 14.71
C GLU A 197 5.98 -1.32 14.52
N ALA A 198 7.22 -1.49 14.06
CA ALA A 198 7.83 -2.79 13.86
C ALA A 198 9.18 -2.88 14.60
N GLY A 199 9.44 -4.04 15.21
CA GLY A 199 10.74 -4.35 15.82
C GLY A 199 11.76 -4.94 14.84
N ASP A 200 11.31 -5.42 13.68
CA ASP A 200 12.17 -5.99 12.65
C ASP A 200 11.61 -5.84 11.22
N ALA A 201 12.42 -6.22 10.23
CA ALA A 201 12.08 -6.09 8.82
C ALA A 201 10.88 -6.96 8.37
N PHE A 202 10.57 -8.06 9.06
CA PHE A 202 9.46 -8.94 8.70
C PHE A 202 8.13 -8.35 9.16
N GLU A 203 8.07 -7.90 10.42
CA GLU A 203 6.93 -7.13 10.92
C GLU A 203 6.73 -5.85 10.10
N ALA A 204 7.83 -5.16 9.79
CA ALA A 204 7.78 -3.94 8.98
C ALA A 204 7.21 -4.21 7.59
N ARG A 205 7.60 -5.31 6.93
CA ARG A 205 7.03 -5.70 5.63
C ARG A 205 5.52 -5.89 5.71
N ASP A 206 5.04 -6.62 6.72
CA ASP A 206 3.62 -6.93 6.86
C ASP A 206 2.80 -5.66 7.17
N LEU A 207 3.34 -4.77 8.00
CA LEU A 207 2.78 -3.45 8.27
C LEU A 207 2.86 -2.51 7.07
N MET A 208 3.93 -2.53 6.28
CA MET A 208 4.04 -1.74 5.06
C MET A 208 2.93 -2.08 4.07
N ILE A 209 2.60 -3.37 3.94
CA ILE A 209 1.54 -3.88 3.08
C ILE A 209 0.19 -3.44 3.63
N SER A 210 -0.14 -3.88 4.85
CA SER A 210 -1.45 -3.63 5.47
C SER A 210 -1.77 -2.15 5.70
N THR A 211 -0.76 -1.37 6.08
CA THR A 211 -0.94 0.06 6.39
C THR A 211 -0.63 0.94 5.20
N ASP A 212 0.18 0.56 4.21
CA ASP A 212 0.60 1.41 3.08
C ASP A 212 1.09 2.82 3.53
N PRO A 213 2.19 2.92 4.27
CA PRO A 213 2.68 4.18 4.84
C PRO A 213 3.18 5.14 3.76
N ASP A 214 3.13 6.44 4.04
CA ASP A 214 3.70 7.48 3.19
C ASP A 214 5.20 7.65 3.35
N VAL A 215 5.69 7.46 4.57
CA VAL A 215 7.10 7.55 4.96
C VAL A 215 7.41 6.39 5.89
N ILE A 216 8.59 5.80 5.73
CA ILE A 216 9.12 4.79 6.65
C ILE A 216 10.30 5.42 7.40
N SER A 217 10.23 5.43 8.71
CA SER A 217 11.38 5.72 9.58
C SER A 217 12.06 4.43 9.94
N LEU A 218 13.33 4.27 9.57
CA LEU A 218 14.02 2.99 9.60
C LEU A 218 15.36 3.08 10.33
N ASP A 219 15.54 2.25 11.35
CA ASP A 219 16.86 2.02 11.92
C ASP A 219 17.71 1.12 11.01
N ILE A 220 19.03 1.31 11.07
CA ILE A 220 20.01 0.43 10.42
C ILE A 220 20.26 -0.81 11.27
N ILE A 221 20.42 -0.65 12.58
CA ILE A 221 20.77 -1.74 13.47
C ILE A 221 19.48 -2.45 13.87
N MET A 222 19.26 -3.63 13.30
CA MET A 222 18.09 -4.45 13.61
C MET A 222 18.45 -5.93 13.54
N PRO A 223 17.76 -6.79 14.32
CA PRO A 223 17.97 -8.22 14.26
C PRO A 223 17.51 -8.83 12.93
N LYS A 224 18.07 -9.99 12.59
CA LYS A 224 17.78 -10.81 11.40
C LYS A 224 18.20 -10.16 10.07
N LEU A 225 17.62 -9.02 9.71
CA LEU A 225 17.91 -8.28 8.49
C LEU A 225 18.20 -6.82 8.83
N ASP A 226 19.42 -6.36 8.54
CA ASP A 226 19.81 -4.97 8.77
C ASP A 226 19.03 -3.99 7.89
N GLY A 227 18.87 -2.76 8.39
CA GLY A 227 18.03 -1.74 7.75
C GLY A 227 18.50 -1.32 6.36
N LEU A 228 19.80 -1.42 6.03
CA LEU A 228 20.28 -1.09 4.69
C LEU A 228 19.89 -2.16 3.67
N LYS A 229 20.02 -3.44 4.01
CA LYS A 229 19.51 -4.53 3.16
C LYS A 229 17.99 -4.51 3.06
N PHE A 230 17.30 -4.11 4.13
CA PHE A 230 15.86 -3.93 4.07
C PHE A 230 15.48 -2.77 3.15
N LEU A 231 16.15 -1.61 3.25
CA LEU A 231 15.99 -0.47 2.35
C LEU A 231 16.19 -0.87 0.88
N GLU A 232 17.21 -1.67 0.58
CA GLU A 232 17.45 -2.21 -0.76
C GLU A 232 16.23 -2.97 -1.28
N LYS A 233 15.68 -3.90 -0.48
CA LYS A 233 14.47 -4.67 -0.81
C LYS A 233 13.24 -3.77 -0.95
N ILE A 234 13.08 -2.76 -0.10
CA ILE A 234 12.00 -1.76 -0.22
C ILE A 234 12.10 -1.08 -1.59
N MET A 235 13.25 -0.55 -1.94
CA MET A 235 13.44 0.21 -3.19
C MET A 235 13.28 -0.66 -4.44
N VAL A 236 13.58 -1.95 -4.36
CA VAL A 236 13.37 -2.90 -5.46
C VAL A 236 11.91 -3.34 -5.57
N HIS A 237 11.25 -3.70 -4.46
CA HIS A 237 9.95 -4.38 -4.52
C HIS A 237 8.76 -3.45 -4.25
N TYR A 238 8.94 -2.44 -3.41
CA TYR A 238 7.88 -1.53 -2.97
C TYR A 238 8.45 -0.14 -2.63
N PRO A 239 8.92 0.63 -3.63
CA PRO A 239 9.64 1.88 -3.39
C PRO A 239 8.76 2.86 -2.60
N LYS A 240 9.26 3.24 -1.42
CA LYS A 240 8.63 4.16 -0.47
C LYS A 240 9.66 5.14 0.04
N PRO A 241 9.29 6.41 0.31
CA PRO A 241 10.18 7.33 0.99
C PRO A 241 10.65 6.75 2.33
N VAL A 242 11.96 6.56 2.47
CA VAL A 242 12.57 6.06 3.71
C VAL A 242 13.48 7.15 4.28
N ILE A 243 13.32 7.42 5.57
CA ILE A 243 14.25 8.21 6.38
C ILE A 243 15.00 7.22 7.27
N ILE A 244 16.32 7.24 7.21
CA ILE A 244 17.14 6.48 8.14
C ILE A 244 17.25 7.25 9.45
N VAL A 245 16.98 6.58 10.57
CA VAL A 245 17.14 7.14 11.93
C VAL A 245 17.99 6.16 12.72
N SER A 246 19.28 6.45 12.90
CA SER A 246 20.21 5.49 13.53
C SER A 246 21.37 6.17 14.26
N THR A 247 21.89 5.55 15.34
CA THR A 247 23.05 6.06 16.12
C THR A 247 24.37 5.99 15.34
N ILE A 248 24.46 5.10 14.36
CA ILE A 248 25.68 4.91 13.54
C ILE A 248 25.66 5.72 12.25
N ALA A 249 24.54 6.39 11.95
CA ALA A 249 24.34 7.11 10.70
C ALA A 249 24.57 8.62 10.88
N LYS A 250 25.74 8.99 11.41
CA LYS A 250 26.14 10.40 11.54
C LYS A 250 26.12 11.08 10.18
N SER A 251 25.69 12.34 10.13
CA SER A 251 25.70 13.14 8.90
C SER A 251 27.11 13.12 8.28
N LYS A 252 27.20 12.86 6.96
CA LYS A 252 28.44 12.68 6.18
C LYS A 252 29.25 11.39 6.43
N SER A 253 28.73 10.42 7.20
CA SER A 253 29.36 9.10 7.30
C SER A 253 29.24 8.30 5.99
N ASP A 254 30.13 7.34 5.77
CA ASP A 254 30.03 6.39 4.65
C ASP A 254 28.71 5.62 4.65
N ILE A 255 28.17 5.37 5.84
CA ILE A 255 26.89 4.71 6.05
C ILE A 255 25.74 5.59 5.56
N ALA A 256 25.74 6.88 5.90
CA ALA A 256 24.74 7.84 5.40
C ALA A 256 24.77 7.93 3.87
N ARG A 257 25.98 8.06 3.29
CA ARG A 257 26.18 8.08 1.83
C ARG A 257 25.69 6.79 1.16
N LYS A 258 25.90 5.64 1.80
CA LYS A 258 25.40 4.34 1.31
C LYS A 258 23.87 4.29 1.35
N ALA A 259 23.22 4.76 2.42
CA ALA A 259 21.78 4.82 2.53
C ALA A 259 21.14 5.71 1.44
N GLU A 260 21.70 6.89 1.20
CA GLU A 260 21.26 7.79 0.13
C GLU A 260 21.41 7.13 -1.26
N LYS A 261 22.55 6.47 -1.52
CA LYS A 261 22.76 5.70 -2.76
C LYS A 261 21.76 4.58 -2.93
N LEU A 262 21.31 3.93 -1.85
CA LEU A 262 20.26 2.92 -1.90
C LEU A 262 18.87 3.52 -2.12
N GLY A 263 18.67 4.81 -1.84
CA GLY A 263 17.42 5.54 -2.11
C GLY A 263 16.78 6.20 -0.88
N ALA A 264 17.45 6.20 0.27
CA ALA A 264 16.96 6.94 1.44
C ALA A 264 16.81 8.43 1.09
N VAL A 265 15.72 9.04 1.57
CA VAL A 265 15.42 10.47 1.34
C VAL A 265 16.19 11.36 2.31
N GLY A 266 16.51 10.84 3.49
CA GLY A 266 17.28 11.54 4.49
C GLY A 266 17.84 10.58 5.53
N VAL A 267 18.80 11.07 6.29
CA VAL A 267 19.48 10.35 7.35
C VAL A 267 19.54 11.24 8.59
N VAL A 268 19.15 10.69 9.73
CA VAL A 268 19.08 11.37 11.01
C VAL A 268 19.86 10.55 12.04
N ASP A 269 20.69 11.24 12.81
CA ASP A 269 21.42 10.63 13.92
C ASP A 269 20.52 10.58 15.16
N LYS A 270 20.36 9.39 15.74
CA LYS A 270 19.60 9.20 16.98
C LYS A 270 20.18 10.03 18.14
N ASP A 271 21.51 10.19 18.19
CA ASP A 271 22.15 10.97 19.24
C ASP A 271 21.91 12.47 19.04
N SER A 272 21.89 12.95 17.78
CA SER A 272 21.61 14.35 17.46
C SER A 272 20.17 14.75 17.76
N LEU A 273 19.23 13.81 17.71
CA LEU A 273 17.84 14.03 18.09
C LEU A 273 17.66 14.23 19.60
N GLU A 274 18.68 13.97 20.41
CA GLU A 274 18.60 13.99 21.88
C GLU A 274 17.37 13.26 22.38
N ILE A 275 16.99 12.14 21.74
CA ILE A 275 15.72 11.45 22.01
C ILE A 275 15.57 11.04 23.48
N TYR A 276 16.70 10.95 24.20
CA TYR A 276 16.77 10.65 25.64
C TYR A 276 16.88 11.88 26.56
N LYS A 277 17.10 13.09 26.03
CA LYS A 277 17.38 14.32 26.80
C LYS A 277 16.45 15.50 26.49
N GLY A 278 15.69 15.47 25.39
CA GLY A 278 14.69 16.49 25.09
C GLY A 278 14.00 16.29 23.73
N LEU A 279 12.70 16.59 23.64
CA LEU A 279 11.92 16.37 22.41
C LEU A 279 12.08 17.51 21.38
N GLU A 280 12.51 18.70 21.80
CA GLU A 280 12.51 19.91 20.96
C GLU A 280 13.36 19.79 19.69
N ARG A 281 14.55 19.18 19.80
CA ARG A 281 15.44 19.05 18.65
C ARG A 281 14.90 18.06 17.63
N ALA A 282 14.25 17.00 18.10
CA ALA A 282 13.57 16.07 17.22
C ALA A 282 12.42 16.72 16.45
N TYR A 283 11.66 17.65 17.05
CA TYR A 283 10.67 18.42 16.26
C TYR A 283 11.31 19.27 15.16
N ARG A 284 12.49 19.85 15.40
CA ARG A 284 13.15 20.73 14.42
C ARG A 284 13.80 19.99 13.26
N GLU A 285 14.30 18.78 13.49
CA GLU A 285 15.06 18.04 12.46
C GLU A 285 14.21 16.92 11.81
N TYR A 286 13.48 16.14 12.62
CA TYR A 286 12.82 14.92 12.14
C TYR A 286 11.46 15.19 11.48
N ILE A 287 10.64 16.09 12.06
CA ILE A 287 9.31 16.40 11.51
C ILE A 287 9.38 17.08 10.11
N PRO A 288 10.24 18.11 9.87
CA PRO A 288 10.39 18.66 8.53
C PRO A 288 10.90 17.65 7.52
N MET A 289 11.73 16.70 7.96
CA MET A 289 12.23 15.63 7.11
C MET A 289 11.12 14.65 6.73
N ILE A 290 10.23 14.28 7.66
CA ILE A 290 9.02 13.50 7.37
C ILE A 290 8.18 14.22 6.32
N ARG A 291 7.88 15.51 6.50
CA ARG A 291 7.09 16.29 5.53
C ARG A 291 7.75 16.36 4.14
N THR A 292 9.07 16.51 4.12
CA THR A 292 9.85 16.51 2.87
C THR A 292 9.83 15.15 2.19
N ALA A 293 10.05 14.07 2.94
CA ALA A 293 10.03 12.71 2.43
C ALA A 293 8.65 12.30 1.91
N ALA A 294 7.59 12.71 2.60
CA ALA A 294 6.22 12.42 2.21
C ALA A 294 5.88 12.96 0.81
N ASN A 295 6.47 14.09 0.42
CA ASN A 295 6.29 14.72 -0.89
C ASN A 295 7.27 14.20 -1.96
N ARG A 296 8.21 13.32 -1.61
CA ARG A 296 9.22 12.83 -2.55
C ARG A 296 8.69 11.62 -3.31
N ILE A 297 8.77 11.70 -4.63
CA ILE A 297 8.60 10.54 -5.50
C ILE A 297 9.93 9.78 -5.46
N VAL A 298 9.89 8.51 -5.06
CA VAL A 298 11.05 7.62 -5.08
C VAL A 298 10.89 6.61 -6.21
N GLU A 299 11.94 6.43 -6.98
CA GLU A 299 11.95 5.50 -8.10
C GLU A 299 12.32 4.10 -7.65
N LYS A 300 11.76 3.11 -8.34
CA LYS A 300 12.15 1.71 -8.17
C LYS A 300 13.63 1.58 -8.55
N LYS A 301 14.45 1.01 -7.67
CA LYS A 301 15.85 0.72 -7.99
C LYS A 301 16.01 -0.68 -8.56
N VAL A 302 16.94 -0.81 -9.50
CA VAL A 302 17.46 -2.10 -9.98
C VAL A 302 18.93 -2.11 -9.63
N PHE A 303 19.30 -2.95 -8.68
CA PHE A 303 20.70 -3.20 -8.37
C PHE A 303 21.15 -4.35 -9.28
N LEU A 304 22.09 -4.07 -10.16
CA LEU A 304 22.75 -5.05 -11.03
C LEU A 304 23.77 -5.86 -10.22
#